data_AF-A0A4Q8BDP8-F1
#
_entry.id   AF-A0A4Q8BDP8-F1
#
_cell.length_a   1.000
_cell.length_b   1.000
_cell.length_c   1.000
_cell.angle_alpha   90.00
_cell.angle_beta   90.00
_cell.angle_gamma   90.00
#
_symmetry.space_group_name_H-M   'P 1'
#
loop_
_entity.id
_entity.type
_entity.pdbx_description
1 polymer ?
#
loop_
_entity_poly.entity_id
_entity_poly.type
_entity_poly.pdbx_seq_one_letter_code
_entity_poly.pdbx_strand_id
1 'polypeptide(L)'
;MRWPVWQRGVLIGVLYAGSLALIFGVMLGSGWGPAVVGALVGGVIFVAGMTLAMARAEKALNPVAGPPLTADERVQAVRAVDHGQPSDNPRVQAAAVTLARQRVRQRIGIVLLAVLFGFFALVAATFAVLENPRWWLLAAIVVVTGPPIIAGLRRQHRRATTLLAAAEKGAAGR
;
A
#
# COMPACT_ATOMS: atom_id res chain seq x y z
N MET A 1 15.74 -15.20 3.18
CA MET A 1 16.24 -13.90 3.71
C MET A 1 15.23 -12.80 3.37
N ARG A 2 14.76 -12.03 4.37
CA ARG A 2 13.90 -10.85 4.12
C ARG A 2 14.80 -9.63 4.08
N TRP A 3 14.73 -8.85 3.00
CA TRP A 3 15.53 -7.63 2.87
C TRP A 3 15.10 -6.59 3.92
N PRO A 4 16.04 -5.86 4.54
CA PRO A 4 15.75 -4.71 5.38
C PRO A 4 14.72 -3.77 4.75
N VAL A 5 13.88 -3.14 5.58
CA VAL A 5 12.81 -2.22 5.12
C VAL A 5 13.34 -1.11 4.24
N TRP A 6 14.50 -0.54 4.60
CA TRP A 6 15.12 0.54 3.85
C TRP A 6 15.52 0.11 2.43
N GLN A 7 15.99 -1.13 2.23
CA GLN A 7 16.35 -1.64 0.90
C GLN A 7 15.12 -1.78 0.01
N ARG A 8 14.00 -2.27 0.57
CA ARG A 8 12.72 -2.35 -0.15
C ARG A 8 12.21 -0.95 -0.50
N GLY A 9 12.29 -0.01 0.44
CA GLY A 9 11.93 1.39 0.22
C GLY A 9 12.74 2.03 -0.91
N VAL A 10 14.07 1.85 -0.90
CA VAL A 10 14.97 2.35 -1.94
C VAL A 10 14.65 1.73 -3.30
N LEU A 11 14.47 0.40 -3.38
CA LEU A 11 14.17 -0.27 -4.65
C LEU A 11 12.86 0.25 -5.27
N ILE A 12 11.79 0.34 -4.47
CA ILE A 12 10.50 0.89 -4.91
C ILE A 12 10.65 2.36 -5.30
N GLY A 13 11.46 3.11 -4.55
CA GLY A 13 11.81 4.49 -4.84
C GLY A 13 12.47 4.72 -6.18
N VAL A 14 13.50 3.92 -6.48
CA VAL A 14 14.23 4.00 -7.76
C VAL A 14 13.29 3.67 -8.92
N LEU A 15 12.46 2.63 -8.79
CA LEU A 15 11.45 2.29 -9.80
C LEU A 15 10.44 3.44 -9.99
N TYR A 16 9.96 4.03 -8.89
CA TYR A 16 9.02 5.15 -8.92
C TYR A 16 9.65 6.40 -9.55
N ALA A 17 10.84 6.80 -9.11
CA ALA A 17 11.56 7.94 -9.67
C ALA A 17 11.88 7.73 -11.16
N GLY A 18 12.31 6.54 -11.56
CA GLY A 18 12.53 6.20 -12.97
C GLY A 18 11.24 6.33 -13.80
N SER A 19 10.11 5.84 -13.27
CA SER A 19 8.82 5.99 -13.94
C SER A 19 8.37 7.46 -14.05
N LEU A 20 8.58 8.28 -13.01
CA LEU A 20 8.28 9.71 -13.05
C LEU A 20 9.18 10.45 -14.03
N ALA A 21 10.48 10.15 -14.06
CA ALA A 21 11.41 10.78 -14.99
C ALA A 21 11.01 10.49 -16.44
N LEU A 22 10.57 9.26 -16.73
CA LEU A 22 10.05 8.88 -18.04
C LEU A 22 8.77 9.67 -18.38
N ILE A 23 7.80 9.71 -17.46
CA ILE A 23 6.54 10.45 -17.66
C ILE A 23 6.82 11.94 -17.89
N PHE A 24 7.62 12.56 -17.01
CA PHE A 24 7.98 13.97 -17.11
C PHE A 24 8.80 14.28 -18.36
N GLY A 25 9.73 13.41 -18.76
CA GLY A 25 10.51 13.58 -19.98
C GLY A 25 9.66 13.57 -21.24
N VAL A 26 8.64 12.70 -21.29
CA VAL A 26 7.71 12.61 -22.43
C VAL A 26 6.68 13.74 -22.42
N MET A 27 6.23 14.18 -21.24
CA MET A 27 5.14 15.16 -21.12
C MET A 27 5.62 16.61 -21.18
N LEU A 28 6.69 16.98 -20.47
CA LEU A 28 7.06 18.40 -20.31
C LEU A 28 7.72 19.00 -21.55
N GLY A 29 8.36 18.21 -22.41
CA GLY A 29 9.02 18.71 -23.63
C GLY A 29 10.19 19.68 -23.39
N SER A 30 10.42 20.14 -22.16
CA SER A 30 11.45 21.09 -21.72
C SER A 30 12.83 20.46 -21.54
N GLY A 31 13.02 19.24 -22.04
CA GLY A 31 14.25 18.47 -21.91
C GLY A 31 14.28 17.54 -20.68
N TRP A 32 15.23 16.61 -20.68
CA TRP A 32 15.35 15.59 -19.64
C TRP A 32 15.84 16.14 -18.29
N GLY A 33 16.51 17.29 -18.26
CA GLY A 33 17.04 17.88 -17.03
C GLY A 33 15.96 18.16 -15.97
N PRO A 34 14.97 19.03 -16.25
CA PRO A 34 13.87 19.29 -15.33
C PRO A 34 13.08 18.03 -14.94
N ALA A 35 12.90 17.10 -15.89
CA ALA A 35 12.21 15.84 -15.65
C ALA A 35 12.93 14.97 -14.61
N VAL A 36 14.26 14.85 -14.72
CA VAL A 36 15.08 14.09 -13.77
C VAL A 36 15.08 14.77 -12.39
N VAL A 37 15.20 16.10 -12.33
CA VAL A 37 15.17 16.83 -11.05
C VAL A 37 13.82 16.65 -10.35
N GLY A 38 12.70 16.83 -11.06
CA GLY A 38 11.36 16.60 -10.51
C GLY A 38 11.14 15.17 -10.05
N ALA A 39 11.63 14.19 -10.82
CA ALA A 39 11.55 12.79 -10.46
C ALA A 39 12.39 12.42 -9.23
N LEU A 40 13.57 13.00 -9.06
CA LEU A 40 14.41 12.80 -7.88
C LEU A 40 13.75 13.38 -6.64
N VAL A 41 13.24 14.61 -6.70
CA VAL A 41 12.54 15.25 -5.57
C VAL A 41 11.30 14.44 -5.19
N GLY A 42 10.46 14.10 -6.16
CA GLY A 42 9.28 13.27 -5.94
C GLY A 42 9.62 11.87 -5.42
N GLY A 43 10.69 11.27 -5.94
CA GLY A 43 11.22 9.98 -5.52
C GLY A 43 11.66 9.96 -4.06
N VAL A 44 12.43 10.96 -3.61
CA VAL A 44 12.89 11.07 -2.22
C VAL A 44 11.71 11.21 -1.26
N ILE A 45 10.76 12.09 -1.58
CA ILE A 45 9.54 12.29 -0.76
C ILE A 45 8.75 10.98 -0.67
N PHE A 46 8.57 10.30 -1.80
CA PHE A 46 7.85 9.03 -1.86
C PHE A 46 8.57 7.93 -1.05
N VAL A 47 9.89 7.77 -1.19
CA VAL A 47 10.68 6.79 -0.43
C VAL A 47 10.59 7.05 1.06
N ALA A 48 10.74 8.30 1.49
CA ALA A 48 10.65 8.68 2.90
C ALA A 48 9.27 8.33 3.47
N GLY A 49 8.20 8.72 2.76
CA GLY A 49 6.83 8.41 3.15
C GLY A 49 6.55 6.91 3.21
N MET A 50 7.00 6.16 2.19
CA MET A 50 6.78 4.72 2.09
C MET A 50 7.57 3.95 3.16
N THR A 51 8.82 4.33 3.39
CA THR A 51 9.67 3.70 4.43
C THR A 51 9.07 3.94 5.82
N LEU A 52 8.61 5.16 6.10
CA LEU A 52 7.94 5.47 7.37
C LEU A 52 6.63 4.68 7.52
N ALA A 53 5.84 4.57 6.45
CA ALA A 53 4.60 3.79 6.44
C ALA A 53 4.87 2.29 6.68
N MET A 54 5.89 1.72 6.01
CA MET A 54 6.31 0.34 6.20
C MET A 54 6.83 0.10 7.62
N ALA A 55 7.66 1.00 8.15
CA ALA A 55 8.17 0.90 9.52
C ALA A 55 7.05 0.96 10.56
N ARG A 56 6.04 1.83 10.35
CA ARG A 56 4.84 1.87 11.19
C ARG A 56 4.01 0.60 11.07
N ALA A 57 3.87 0.06 9.86
CA ALA A 57 3.15 -1.20 9.64
C ALA A 57 3.87 -2.38 10.32
N GLU A 58 5.20 -2.49 10.21
CA GLU A 58 5.99 -3.52 10.88
C GLU A 58 5.96 -3.39 12.40
N LYS A 59 6.09 -2.17 12.94
CA LYS A 59 5.95 -1.94 14.39
C LYS A 59 4.58 -2.34 14.90
N ALA A 60 3.52 -2.11 14.12
CA ALA A 60 2.17 -2.49 14.52
C ALA A 60 1.91 -4.00 14.42
N LEU A 61 2.72 -4.75 13.65
CA LEU A 61 2.66 -6.22 13.54
C LEU A 61 3.44 -6.96 14.64
N ASN A 62 4.39 -6.29 15.31
CA ASN A 62 5.24 -6.93 16.31
C ASN A 62 4.57 -7.19 17.68
N PRO A 63 3.59 -6.42 18.18
CA PRO A 63 2.92 -6.70 19.44
C PRO A 63 1.60 -7.45 19.20
N VAL A 64 1.65 -8.63 18.60
CA VAL A 64 0.57 -9.61 18.81
C VAL A 64 0.89 -10.30 20.13
N ALA A 65 0.02 -10.15 21.12
CA ALA A 65 0.25 -10.43 22.55
C ALA A 65 0.59 -11.89 22.90
N GLY A 66 1.77 -12.37 22.49
CA GLY A 66 2.25 -13.71 22.73
C GLY A 66 3.68 -13.94 22.23
N PRO A 67 4.20 -15.17 22.34
CA PRO A 67 5.54 -15.51 21.86
C PRO A 67 5.67 -15.23 20.36
N PRO A 68 6.86 -14.83 19.88
CA PRO A 68 7.07 -14.50 18.48
C PRO A 68 6.68 -15.68 17.58
N LEU A 69 5.76 -15.43 16.65
CA LEU A 69 5.37 -16.39 15.61
C LEU A 69 6.57 -16.75 14.75
N THR A 70 6.71 -18.03 14.45
CA THR A 70 7.67 -18.54 13.45
C THR A 70 7.39 -17.94 12.07
N ALA A 71 8.37 -18.00 11.17
CA ALA A 71 8.21 -17.46 9.81
C ALA A 71 7.01 -18.10 9.07
N ASP A 72 6.82 -19.40 9.25
CA ASP A 72 5.75 -20.17 8.60
C ASP A 72 4.37 -19.85 9.19
N GLU A 73 4.25 -19.75 10.52
CA GLU A 73 3.00 -19.33 11.17
C GLU A 73 2.59 -17.91 10.74
N ARG A 74 3.55 -17.01 10.54
CA ARG A 74 3.26 -15.67 9.99
C ARG A 74 2.72 -15.75 8.56
N VAL A 75 3.31 -16.59 7.71
CA VAL A 75 2.84 -16.79 6.32
C VAL A 75 1.43 -17.40 6.33
N GLN A 76 1.17 -18.38 7.19
CA GLN A 76 -0.15 -19.00 7.33
C GLN A 76 -1.18 -18.00 7.87
N ALA A 77 -0.84 -17.17 8.86
CA ALA A 77 -1.73 -16.15 9.38
C ALA A 77 -2.06 -15.09 8.32
N VAL A 78 -1.07 -14.65 7.53
CA VAL A 78 -1.30 -13.73 6.40
C VAL A 78 -2.19 -14.38 5.35
N ARG A 79 -1.94 -15.64 4.99
CA ARG A 79 -2.75 -16.40 4.03
C ARG A 79 -4.19 -16.57 4.53
N ALA A 80 -4.39 -16.88 5.81
CA ALA A 80 -5.71 -16.99 6.42
C ALA A 80 -6.51 -15.69 6.25
N VAL A 81 -5.90 -14.53 6.53
CA VAL A 81 -6.54 -13.22 6.32
C VAL A 81 -6.74 -12.89 4.84
N ASP A 82 -5.76 -13.21 4.00
CA ASP A 82 -5.83 -12.93 2.57
C ASP A 82 -6.86 -13.80 1.85
N HIS A 83 -7.18 -14.99 2.34
CA HIS A 83 -8.20 -15.87 1.76
C HIS A 83 -9.53 -15.82 2.54
N GLY A 84 -9.56 -15.21 3.72
CA GLY A 84 -10.74 -15.18 4.58
C GLY A 84 -11.09 -16.55 5.18
N GLN A 85 -10.14 -17.49 5.23
CA GLN A 85 -10.32 -18.84 5.76
C GLN A 85 -9.64 -18.95 7.13
N PRO A 86 -10.36 -19.40 8.18
CA PRO A 86 -9.75 -19.65 9.49
C PRO A 86 -8.76 -20.81 9.41
N SER A 87 -7.72 -20.77 10.24
CA SER A 87 -6.74 -21.86 10.40
C SER A 87 -7.16 -22.76 11.56
N ASP A 88 -6.92 -24.07 11.45
CA ASP A 88 -7.17 -25.05 12.53
C ASP A 88 -6.22 -24.87 13.72
N ASN A 89 -5.05 -24.25 13.49
CA ASN A 89 -4.10 -23.97 14.57
C ASN A 89 -4.55 -22.74 15.36
N PRO A 90 -4.86 -22.89 16.67
CA PRO A 90 -5.38 -21.79 17.49
C PRO A 90 -4.41 -20.61 17.62
N ARG A 91 -3.09 -20.85 17.57
CA ARG A 91 -2.09 -19.76 17.59
C ARG A 91 -2.11 -18.95 16.30
N VAL A 92 -2.20 -19.63 15.15
CA VAL A 92 -2.30 -18.98 13.84
C VAL A 92 -3.63 -18.27 13.69
N GLN A 93 -4.73 -18.85 14.21
CA GLN A 93 -6.05 -18.23 14.22
C GLN A 93 -6.07 -16.93 15.03
N ALA A 94 -5.51 -16.93 16.25
CA ALA A 94 -5.40 -15.72 17.06
C ALA A 94 -4.58 -14.62 16.34
N ALA A 95 -3.44 -14.99 15.75
CA ALA A 95 -2.63 -14.07 14.96
C ALA A 95 -3.36 -13.50 13.74
N ALA A 96 -4.10 -14.34 13.01
CA ALA A 96 -4.90 -13.93 11.86
C ALA A 96 -6.02 -12.96 12.26
N VAL A 97 -6.70 -13.19 13.39
CA VAL A 97 -7.73 -12.28 13.91
C VAL A 97 -7.13 -10.92 14.27
N THR A 98 -5.99 -10.88 14.96
CA THR A 98 -5.30 -9.62 15.29
C THR A 98 -4.88 -8.87 14.02
N LEU A 99 -4.32 -9.57 13.04
CA LEU A 99 -3.93 -9.01 11.75
C LEU A 99 -5.15 -8.44 10.99
N ALA A 100 -6.28 -9.16 11.00
CA ALA A 100 -7.52 -8.71 10.39
C ALA A 100 -8.08 -7.44 11.06
N ARG A 101 -8.11 -7.37 12.39
CA ARG A 101 -8.50 -6.15 13.13
C ARG A 101 -7.61 -4.96 12.79
N GLN A 102 -6.30 -5.20 12.71
CA GLN A 102 -5.33 -4.17 12.37
C GLN A 102 -5.53 -3.64 10.94
N ARG A 103 -5.80 -4.52 9.96
CA ARG A 103 -6.09 -4.12 8.58
C ARG A 103 -7.37 -3.28 8.48
N VAL A 104 -8.41 -3.63 9.24
CA VAL A 104 -9.64 -2.82 9.32
C VAL A 104 -9.35 -1.44 9.93
N ARG A 105 -8.53 -1.37 10.99
CA ARG A 105 -8.14 -0.11 11.64
C ARG A 105 -7.23 0.77 10.78
N GLN A 106 -6.36 0.16 9.97
CA GLN A 106 -5.45 0.87 9.05
C GLN A 106 -6.14 1.54 7.87
N ARG A 107 -7.46 1.35 7.70
CA ARG A 107 -8.26 1.99 6.64
C ARG A 107 -8.11 3.51 6.65
N ILE A 108 -8.01 4.13 7.83
CA ILE A 108 -7.80 5.58 7.96
C ILE A 108 -6.46 6.00 7.34
N GLY A 109 -5.39 5.23 7.55
CA GLY A 109 -4.07 5.52 6.99
C GLY A 109 -4.04 5.37 5.47
N ILE A 110 -4.72 4.36 4.92
CA ILE A 110 -4.83 4.15 3.47
C ILE A 110 -5.68 5.26 2.83
N VAL A 111 -6.79 5.64 3.45
CA VAL A 111 -7.63 6.76 2.97
C VAL A 111 -6.84 8.06 2.99
N LEU A 112 -6.11 8.36 4.08
CA LEU A 112 -5.28 9.55 4.18
C LEU A 112 -4.19 9.56 3.09
N LEU A 113 -3.53 8.42 2.86
CA LEU A 113 -2.51 8.29 1.83
C LEU A 113 -3.11 8.46 0.43
N ALA A 114 -4.30 7.89 0.17
CA ALA A 114 -5.02 8.04 -1.09
C ALA A 114 -5.50 9.48 -1.30
N VAL A 115 -5.90 10.18 -0.24
CA VAL A 115 -6.26 11.62 -0.28
C VAL A 115 -5.02 12.46 -0.59
N LEU A 116 -3.88 12.19 0.07
CA LEU A 116 -2.61 12.86 -0.22
C LEU A 116 -2.18 12.63 -1.68
N PHE A 117 -2.20 11.37 -2.14
CA PHE A 117 -1.89 11.04 -3.53
C PHE A 117 -2.86 11.69 -4.51
N GLY A 118 -4.16 11.65 -4.21
CA GLY A 118 -5.21 12.29 -5.00
C GLY A 118 -5.03 13.81 -5.07
N PHE A 119 -4.65 14.44 -3.95
CA PHE A 119 -4.35 15.87 -3.89
C PHE A 119 -3.14 16.23 -4.74
N PHE A 120 -2.02 15.53 -4.59
CA PHE A 120 -0.83 15.77 -5.43
C PHE A 120 -1.09 15.48 -6.91
N ALA A 121 -1.85 14.43 -7.21
CA ALA A 121 -2.26 14.11 -8.58
C ALA A 121 -3.18 15.20 -9.16
N LEU A 122 -4.09 15.76 -8.36
CA LEU A 122 -4.97 16.85 -8.76
C LEU A 122 -4.19 18.13 -9.03
N VAL A 123 -3.25 18.49 -8.16
CA VAL A 123 -2.35 19.64 -8.35
C VAL A 123 -1.55 19.45 -9.63
N ALA A 124 -0.92 18.28 -9.81
CA ALA A 124 -0.16 17.97 -11.02
C ALA A 124 -1.03 18.02 -12.29
N ALA A 125 -2.27 17.51 -12.23
CA ALA A 125 -3.21 17.57 -13.34
C ALA A 125 -3.62 19.02 -13.66
N THR A 126 -3.76 19.88 -12.65
CA THR A 126 -4.12 21.28 -12.84
C THR A 126 -3.00 22.03 -13.58
N PHE A 127 -1.74 21.84 -13.19
CA PHE A 127 -0.60 22.37 -13.95
C PHE A 127 -0.51 21.79 -15.37
N ALA A 128 -0.73 20.48 -15.52
CA ALA A 128 -0.67 19.82 -16.83
C ALA A 128 -1.77 20.30 -17.78
N VAL A 129 -2.98 20.59 -17.30
CA VAL A 129 -4.08 21.12 -18.14
C VAL A 129 -3.81 22.54 -18.60
N LEU A 130 -3.17 23.36 -17.76
CA LEU A 130 -2.86 24.76 -18.09
C LEU A 130 -1.72 24.89 -19.10
N GLU A 131 -0.74 23.98 -19.08
CA GLU A 131 0.49 24.11 -19.86
C GLU A 131 0.62 23.10 -21.00
N ASN A 132 -0.15 22.00 -21.00
CA ASN A 132 0.17 20.84 -21.83
C ASN A 132 -1.04 20.21 -22.54
N PRO A 133 -1.07 20.14 -23.88
CA PRO A 133 -2.19 19.53 -24.63
C PRO A 133 -2.32 18.01 -24.40
N ARG A 134 -1.38 17.39 -23.68
CA ARG A 134 -1.31 15.94 -23.42
C ARG A 134 -1.85 15.53 -22.04
N TRP A 135 -2.60 16.38 -21.36
CA TRP A 135 -3.20 16.09 -20.04
C TRP A 135 -3.98 14.77 -19.98
N TRP A 136 -4.55 14.33 -21.11
CA TRP A 136 -5.29 13.07 -21.23
C TRP A 136 -4.44 11.83 -20.93
N LEU A 137 -3.10 11.88 -21.07
CA LEU A 137 -2.21 10.78 -20.68
C LEU A 137 -2.21 10.54 -19.17
N LEU A 138 -2.24 11.61 -18.35
CA LEU A 138 -2.35 11.49 -16.89
C LEU A 138 -3.72 10.91 -16.50
N ALA A 139 -4.78 11.36 -17.16
CA ALA A 139 -6.12 10.81 -16.97
C ALA A 139 -6.16 9.31 -17.30
N ALA A 140 -5.53 8.88 -18.42
CA ALA A 140 -5.44 7.48 -18.80
C ALA A 140 -4.70 6.65 -17.74
N ILE A 141 -3.59 7.13 -17.18
CA ILE A 141 -2.85 6.45 -16.11
C ILE A 141 -3.74 6.25 -14.88
N VAL A 142 -4.46 7.27 -14.45
CA VAL A 142 -5.37 7.19 -13.29
C VAL A 142 -6.51 6.21 -13.56
N VAL A 143 -7.10 6.23 -14.75
CA VAL A 143 -8.20 5.32 -15.14
C VAL A 143 -7.72 3.87 -15.23
N VAL A 144 -6.50 3.62 -15.69
CA VAL A 144 -5.95 2.25 -15.79
C VAL A 144 -5.51 1.72 -14.43
N THR A 145 -4.88 2.54 -13.58
CA THR A 145 -4.29 2.08 -12.31
C THR A 145 -5.24 2.19 -11.12
N GLY A 146 -6.16 3.15 -11.12
CA GLY A 146 -7.07 3.43 -10.01
C GLY A 146 -8.03 2.27 -9.69
N PRO A 147 -8.81 1.75 -10.67
CA PRO A 147 -9.78 0.69 -10.40
C PRO A 147 -9.17 -0.60 -9.83
N PRO A 148 -8.03 -1.13 -10.34
CA PRO A 148 -7.37 -2.29 -9.74
C PRO A 148 -6.95 -2.06 -8.28
N ILE A 149 -6.40 -0.88 -7.97
CA ILE A 149 -5.99 -0.51 -6.60
C ILE A 149 -7.21 -0.46 -5.68
N ILE A 150 -8.27 0.25 -6.09
CA ILE A 150 -9.51 0.37 -5.31
C ILE A 150 -10.17 -1.00 -5.13
N ALA A 151 -10.23 -1.82 -6.17
CA ALA A 151 -10.78 -3.17 -6.12
C ALA A 151 -9.97 -4.07 -5.18
N GLY A 152 -8.63 -3.99 -5.22
CA GLY A 152 -7.73 -4.70 -4.32
C GLY A 152 -7.98 -4.34 -2.86
N LEU A 153 -8.04 -3.05 -2.54
CA LEU A 153 -8.31 -2.56 -1.18
C LEU A 153 -9.70 -2.99 -0.68
N ARG A 154 -10.73 -2.91 -1.53
CA ARG A 154 -12.08 -3.37 -1.20
C ARG A 154 -12.12 -4.88 -0.94
N ARG A 155 -11.44 -5.67 -1.77
CA ARG A 155 -11.34 -7.13 -1.60
C ARG A 155 -10.64 -7.48 -0.28
N GLN A 156 -9.49 -6.87 0.02
CA GLN A 156 -8.78 -7.08 1.27
C GLN A 156 -9.64 -6.74 2.49
N HIS A 157 -10.39 -5.63 2.45
CA HIS A 157 -11.29 -5.26 3.53
C HIS A 157 -12.41 -6.27 3.72
N ARG A 158 -13.08 -6.69 2.64
CA ARG A 158 -14.15 -7.69 2.71
C ARG A 158 -13.66 -9.00 3.33
N ARG A 159 -12.47 -9.46 2.92
CA ARG A 159 -11.86 -10.69 3.44
C ARG A 159 -11.47 -10.59 4.92
N ALA A 160 -10.98 -9.43 5.34
CA ALA A 160 -10.70 -9.18 6.75
C ALA A 160 -11.98 -9.19 7.59
N THR A 161 -13.06 -8.53 7.13
CA THR A 161 -14.34 -8.52 7.84
C THR A 161 -15.02 -9.88 7.91
N THR A 162 -14.94 -10.69 6.85
CA THR A 162 -15.50 -12.05 6.86
C THR A 162 -14.78 -12.96 7.85
N LEU A 163 -13.46 -12.83 7.97
CA LEU A 163 -12.69 -13.61 8.93
C LEU A 163 -13.03 -13.24 10.38
N LEU A 164 -13.22 -11.94 10.65
CA LEU A 164 -13.66 -11.47 11.98
C LEU A 164 -15.05 -12.00 12.34
N ALA A 165 -16.01 -11.91 11.41
CA ALA A 165 -17.36 -12.44 11.62
C ALA A 165 -17.36 -13.97 11.84
N ALA A 166 -16.50 -14.71 11.14
CA ALA A 166 -16.35 -16.15 11.35
C ALA A 166 -15.76 -16.48 12.73
N ALA A 167 -14.78 -15.70 13.19
CA ALA A 167 -14.17 -15.87 14.51
C ALA A 167 -15.17 -15.59 15.65
N GLU A 168 -16.02 -14.57 15.51
CA GLU A 168 -17.06 -14.24 16.50
C GLU A 168 -18.12 -15.34 16.61
N LYS A 169 -18.58 -15.89 15.48
CA LYS A 169 -19.51 -17.03 15.47
C LYS A 169 -18.92 -18.27 16.13
N GLY A 170 -17.64 -18.56 15.87
CA GLY A 170 -16.93 -19.68 16.50
C GLY A 170 -16.76 -19.52 18.02
N ALA A 171 -16.70 -18.29 18.53
CA ALA A 171 -16.61 -18.02 19.96
C ALA A 171 -17.96 -18.13 20.68
N ALA A 172 -19.08 -17.80 20.01
CA ALA A 172 -20.42 -17.85 20.59
C ALA A 172 -21.05 -19.25 20.64
N GLY A 173 -20.50 -20.21 19.87
CA GLY A 173 -21.00 -21.59 19.82
C GLY A 173 -20.31 -22.57 20.78
N ARG A 174 -19.46 -22.07 21.68
CA ARG A 174 -18.80 -22.84 22.75
C ARG A 174 -19.31 -22.36 24.10
#